data_AF-A0A7I7R060-F1
#
_entry.id   AF-A0A7I7R060-F1
#
_cell.length_a   1.000
_cell.length_b   1.000
_cell.length_c   1.000
_cell.angle_alpha   90.00
_cell.angle_beta   90.00
_cell.angle_gamma   90.00
#
_symmetry.space_group_name_H-M   'P 1'
#
loop_
_entity.id
_entity.type
_entity.pdbx_description
1 polymer ?
#
loop_
_entity_poly.entity_id
_entity_poly.type
_entity_poly.pdbx_seq_one_letter_code
_entity_poly.pdbx_strand_id
1 'polypeptide(L)'
;MSLSTLARQHWAALRALLVFTVILGGAYPVAIWLIAMLPGLDGKAQGSIVEANGKPVGSSLIGQSFTDADGSPLATYFQSRPSAAGDGYDTMATSASNLGPESMVDAPDKPSLLTLVCTRSHDVGAANGVDGARPFCTGGGVGAVLSVIGSRDASGTVTRPTRVISVNEPCETTTTPFLDVYEGVRVQCAVPGEDYSMGQLVPIRGAASADSPVPADAVTASGSGLDPHISPAYAALQVEGVARARGVDPALVRTIVAQHTEGRALGFMGEPAVNVLGVNLALDQLGE
;
A
#
# COMPACT_ATOMS: atom_id res chain seq x y z
N MET A 1 41.45 -42.23 -4.32
CA MET A 1 40.89 -42.28 -2.95
C MET A 1 40.34 -43.67 -2.70
N SER A 2 40.59 -44.31 -1.55
CA SER A 2 40.04 -45.65 -1.29
C SER A 2 38.55 -45.55 -0.91
N LEU A 3 37.77 -46.57 -1.27
CA LEU A 3 36.36 -46.70 -0.88
C LEU A 3 36.14 -46.63 0.65
N SER A 4 37.10 -47.11 1.44
CA SER A 4 37.01 -47.09 2.91
C SER A 4 37.19 -45.69 3.52
N THR A 5 38.02 -44.84 2.92
CA THR A 5 38.18 -43.44 3.34
C THR A 5 36.90 -42.65 3.00
N LEU A 6 36.35 -42.86 1.81
CA LEU A 6 35.08 -42.26 1.39
C LEU A 6 33.93 -42.66 2.33
N ALA A 7 33.76 -43.97 2.58
CA ALA A 7 32.67 -44.46 3.44
C ALA A 7 32.73 -43.87 4.86
N ARG A 8 33.93 -43.80 5.47
CA ARG A 8 34.12 -43.24 6.81
C ARG A 8 33.85 -41.73 6.86
N GLN A 9 34.26 -40.99 5.84
CA GLN A 9 34.01 -39.56 5.75
C GLN A 9 32.52 -39.26 5.57
N HIS A 10 31.84 -39.97 4.68
CA HIS A 10 30.38 -39.81 4.49
C HIS A 10 29.58 -40.24 5.72
N TRP A 11 30.03 -41.26 6.45
CA TRP A 11 29.39 -41.67 7.70
C TRP A 11 29.57 -40.63 8.82
N ALA A 12 30.74 -40.03 8.95
CA ALA A 12 30.97 -38.93 9.89
C ALA A 12 30.10 -37.71 9.52
N ALA A 13 30.00 -37.38 8.22
CA ALA A 13 29.13 -36.32 7.74
C ALA A 13 27.64 -36.61 8.01
N LEU A 14 27.18 -37.84 7.78
CA LEU A 14 25.80 -38.24 8.08
C LEU A 14 25.48 -38.13 9.58
N ARG A 15 26.40 -38.58 10.44
CA ARG A 15 26.24 -38.43 11.90
C ARG A 15 26.13 -36.97 12.31
N ALA A 16 27.03 -36.12 11.79
CA ALA A 16 26.98 -34.69 12.08
C ALA A 16 25.66 -34.06 11.60
N LEU A 17 25.21 -34.41 10.39
CA LEU A 17 23.92 -33.98 9.86
C LEU A 17 22.77 -34.39 10.79
N LEU A 18 22.69 -35.66 11.19
CA LEU A 18 21.63 -36.15 12.09
C LEU A 18 21.65 -35.45 13.44
N VAL A 19 22.83 -35.25 14.04
CA VAL A 19 22.96 -34.54 15.31
C VAL A 19 22.48 -33.10 15.18
N PHE A 20 22.92 -32.37 14.15
CA PHE A 20 22.46 -30.99 13.93
C PHE A 20 20.97 -30.91 13.58
N THR A 21 20.41 -31.87 12.87
CA THR A 21 18.96 -31.93 12.62
C THR A 21 18.18 -32.09 13.92
N VAL A 22 18.61 -32.98 14.82
CA VAL A 22 17.95 -33.15 16.13
C VAL A 22 18.09 -31.90 16.99
N ILE A 23 19.28 -31.30 17.03
CA ILE A 23 19.53 -30.12 17.86
C ILE A 23 18.77 -28.90 17.31
N LEU A 24 18.92 -28.58 16.02
CA LEU A 24 18.40 -27.35 15.42
C LEU A 24 16.94 -27.47 14.96
N GLY A 25 16.49 -28.68 14.60
CA GLY A 25 15.11 -28.93 14.17
C GLY A 25 14.19 -29.41 15.29
N GLY A 26 14.73 -29.95 16.39
CA GLY A 26 13.96 -30.48 17.51
C GLY A 26 14.21 -29.72 18.81
N ALA A 27 15.42 -29.86 19.36
CA ALA A 27 15.73 -29.33 20.69
C ALA A 27 15.59 -27.80 20.76
N TYR A 28 16.08 -27.07 19.75
CA TYR A 28 16.02 -25.61 19.72
C TYR A 28 14.59 -25.05 19.58
N PRO A 29 13.74 -25.48 18.62
CA PRO A 29 12.36 -25.00 18.54
C PRO A 29 11.54 -25.30 19.79
N VAL A 30 11.70 -26.49 20.39
CA VAL A 30 11.01 -26.85 21.63
C VAL A 30 11.47 -25.96 22.79
N ALA A 31 12.78 -25.71 22.91
CA ALA A 31 13.31 -24.82 23.95
C ALA A 31 12.75 -23.38 23.79
N ILE A 32 12.74 -22.83 22.58
CA ILE A 32 12.16 -21.50 22.31
C ILE A 32 10.66 -21.47 22.60
N TRP A 33 9.91 -22.49 22.19
CA TRP A 33 8.48 -22.61 22.48
C TRP A 33 8.18 -22.63 23.99
N LEU A 34 8.94 -23.39 24.77
CA LEU A 34 8.79 -23.42 26.24
C LEU A 34 9.09 -22.07 26.88
N ILE A 35 10.13 -21.37 26.42
CA ILE A 35 10.47 -20.02 26.90
C ILE A 35 9.33 -19.04 26.55
N ALA A 36 8.75 -19.17 25.36
CA ALA A 36 7.68 -18.30 24.90
C ALA A 36 6.38 -18.45 25.71
N MET A 37 6.20 -19.57 26.43
CA MET A 37 5.06 -19.81 27.32
C MET A 37 5.26 -19.25 28.74
N LEU A 38 6.39 -18.62 29.02
CA LEU A 38 6.59 -17.95 30.31
C LEU A 38 5.62 -16.76 30.45
N PRO A 39 5.07 -16.53 31.66
CA PRO A 39 4.14 -15.43 31.90
C PRO A 39 4.70 -14.07 31.44
N GLY A 40 3.95 -13.36 30.60
CA GLY A 40 4.33 -12.06 30.06
C GLY A 40 4.98 -12.10 28.67
N LEU A 41 5.29 -13.30 28.14
CA LEU A 41 5.74 -13.50 26.76
C LEU A 41 4.72 -14.24 25.90
N ASP A 42 3.84 -15.02 26.54
CA ASP A 42 2.84 -15.89 25.95
C ASP A 42 1.86 -15.15 25.03
N GLY A 43 1.42 -13.94 25.41
CA GLY A 43 0.54 -13.14 24.57
C GLY A 43 1.15 -12.76 23.21
N LYS A 44 2.48 -12.54 23.14
CA LYS A 44 3.18 -12.30 21.87
C LYS A 44 3.38 -13.58 21.08
N ALA A 45 3.68 -14.68 21.77
CA ALA A 45 3.84 -15.99 21.16
C ALA A 45 2.56 -16.53 20.51
N GLN A 46 1.41 -16.15 21.05
CA GLN A 46 0.08 -16.51 20.54
C GLN A 46 -0.45 -15.52 19.48
N GLY A 47 0.39 -14.59 19.01
CA GLY A 47 0.05 -13.70 17.90
C GLY A 47 -0.54 -12.35 18.30
N SER A 48 -0.46 -11.95 19.57
CA SER A 48 -0.91 -10.63 20.05
C SER A 48 -2.38 -10.35 19.69
N ILE A 49 -3.24 -11.33 19.96
CA ILE A 49 -4.67 -11.26 19.67
C ILE A 49 -5.32 -10.16 20.49
N VAL A 50 -6.15 -9.36 19.82
CA VAL A 50 -6.98 -8.31 20.41
C VAL A 50 -8.42 -8.82 20.45
N GLU A 51 -9.07 -8.63 21.58
CA GLU A 51 -10.44 -9.06 21.81
C GLU A 51 -11.37 -7.86 22.00
N ALA A 52 -12.60 -7.98 21.51
CA ALA A 52 -13.70 -7.07 21.82
C ALA A 52 -14.88 -7.92 22.30
N ASN A 53 -15.47 -7.55 23.44
CA ASN A 53 -16.60 -8.27 24.04
C ASN A 53 -16.37 -9.80 24.21
N GLY A 54 -15.14 -10.17 24.61
CA GLY A 54 -14.73 -11.56 24.81
C GLY A 54 -14.61 -12.38 23.53
N LYS A 55 -14.58 -11.73 22.35
CA LYS A 55 -14.36 -12.37 21.05
C LYS A 55 -13.07 -11.87 20.41
N PRO A 56 -12.24 -12.75 19.82
CA PRO A 56 -11.07 -12.33 19.08
C PRO A 56 -11.49 -11.59 17.80
N VAL A 57 -11.03 -10.36 17.65
CA VAL A 57 -11.35 -9.47 16.50
C VAL A 57 -10.16 -9.24 15.59
N GLY A 58 -8.95 -9.60 16.01
CA GLY A 58 -7.75 -9.48 15.20
C GLY A 58 -6.47 -9.62 16.01
N SER A 59 -5.35 -9.17 15.43
CA SER A 59 -4.06 -9.05 16.10
C SER A 59 -3.63 -7.59 16.07
N SER A 60 -2.94 -7.12 17.11
CA SER A 60 -2.36 -5.78 17.11
C SER A 60 -1.27 -5.61 16.04
N LEU A 61 -0.79 -6.72 15.45
CA LEU A 61 0.29 -6.77 14.46
C LEU A 61 -0.21 -6.94 13.02
N ILE A 62 -1.52 -7.10 12.81
CA ILE A 62 -2.11 -7.38 11.50
C ILE A 62 -3.16 -6.32 11.17
N GLY A 63 -2.95 -5.60 10.07
CA GLY A 63 -3.91 -4.63 9.56
C GLY A 63 -5.15 -5.31 8.98
N GLN A 64 -6.23 -4.54 8.86
CA GLN A 64 -7.51 -4.99 8.32
C GLN A 64 -8.04 -3.96 7.32
N SER A 65 -8.90 -4.42 6.41
CA SER A 65 -9.71 -3.53 5.57
C SER A 65 -10.91 -3.02 6.37
N PHE A 66 -11.16 -1.72 6.31
CA PHE A 66 -12.33 -1.07 6.93
C PHE A 66 -13.29 -0.54 5.85
N THR A 67 -13.59 -1.43 4.92
CA THR A 67 -14.50 -1.20 3.78
C THR A 67 -15.75 -2.06 3.91
N ASP A 68 -16.83 -1.68 3.22
CA ASP A 68 -18.00 -2.54 3.06
C ASP A 68 -17.75 -3.65 2.01
N ALA A 69 -18.81 -4.42 1.70
CA ALA A 69 -18.76 -5.53 0.75
C ALA A 69 -18.47 -5.09 -0.70
N ASP A 70 -18.77 -3.84 -1.03
CA ASP A 70 -18.52 -3.26 -2.35
C ASP A 70 -17.14 -2.58 -2.41
N GLY A 71 -16.37 -2.62 -1.32
CA GLY A 71 -15.04 -2.02 -1.20
C GLY A 71 -15.07 -0.52 -0.89
N SER A 72 -16.24 0.05 -0.58
CA SER A 72 -16.35 1.46 -0.21
C SER A 72 -15.88 1.67 1.23
N PRO A 73 -15.13 2.75 1.53
CA PRO A 73 -14.61 2.99 2.87
C PRO A 73 -15.74 3.30 3.86
N LEU A 74 -15.70 2.62 5.02
CA LEU A 74 -16.64 2.88 6.10
C LEU A 74 -16.28 4.20 6.80
N ALA A 75 -17.12 5.22 6.65
CA ALA A 75 -16.86 6.57 7.18
C ALA A 75 -16.70 6.63 8.71
N THR A 76 -17.23 5.65 9.45
CA THR A 76 -17.07 5.55 10.90
C THR A 76 -15.72 4.97 11.33
N TYR A 77 -14.92 4.43 10.42
CA TYR A 77 -13.65 3.80 10.76
C TYR A 77 -12.47 4.53 10.12
N PHE A 78 -11.35 4.54 10.84
CA PHE A 78 -10.07 4.90 10.26
C PHE A 78 -9.69 3.88 9.19
N GLN A 79 -9.29 4.40 8.06
CA GLN A 79 -8.84 3.67 6.89
C GLN A 79 -7.36 3.36 7.00
N SER A 80 -7.04 2.09 6.81
CA SER A 80 -5.68 1.59 6.75
C SER A 80 -4.99 2.00 5.44
N ARG A 81 -3.71 1.65 5.31
CA ARG A 81 -2.98 1.83 4.05
C ARG A 81 -3.56 0.91 2.96
N PRO A 82 -3.34 1.22 1.67
CA PRO A 82 -3.66 0.27 0.62
C PRO A 82 -2.91 -1.06 0.81
N SER A 83 -3.59 -2.18 0.60
CA SER A 83 -3.00 -3.52 0.60
C SER A 83 -2.85 -4.06 -0.82
N ALA A 84 -1.78 -4.82 -1.06
CA ALA A 84 -1.59 -5.64 -2.25
C ALA A 84 -1.57 -7.16 -1.94
N ALA A 85 -1.99 -7.56 -0.73
CA ALA A 85 -2.15 -8.95 -0.33
C ALA A 85 -3.54 -9.49 -0.72
N GLY A 86 -3.58 -10.45 -1.65
CA GLY A 86 -4.81 -11.08 -2.13
C GLY A 86 -5.84 -10.05 -2.60
N ASP A 87 -7.08 -10.19 -2.12
CA ASP A 87 -8.19 -9.24 -2.37
C ASP A 87 -8.19 -8.04 -1.40
N GLY A 88 -7.12 -7.86 -0.63
CA GLY A 88 -6.98 -6.81 0.38
C GLY A 88 -6.85 -7.40 1.78
N TYR A 89 -5.71 -7.15 2.44
CA TYR A 89 -5.41 -7.62 3.79
C TYR A 89 -5.52 -9.15 3.99
N ASP A 90 -5.29 -9.94 2.92
CA ASP A 90 -5.33 -11.40 2.99
C ASP A 90 -4.07 -11.98 3.65
N THR A 91 -4.27 -12.57 4.83
CA THR A 91 -3.20 -13.19 5.63
C THR A 91 -2.60 -14.45 5.00
N MET A 92 -3.28 -15.10 4.05
CA MET A 92 -2.74 -16.27 3.33
C MET A 92 -1.89 -15.90 2.12
N ALA A 93 -2.02 -14.65 1.62
CA ALA A 93 -1.27 -14.17 0.46
C ALA A 93 -0.01 -13.38 0.83
N THR A 94 -0.10 -12.47 1.80
CA THR A 94 0.99 -11.58 2.27
C THR A 94 1.94 -11.09 1.15
N SER A 95 1.58 -10.02 0.45
CA SER A 95 2.35 -9.52 -0.70
C SER A 95 2.42 -8.01 -0.82
N ALA A 96 3.50 -7.55 -1.47
CA ALA A 96 3.66 -6.17 -1.96
C ALA A 96 3.15 -6.02 -3.40
N SER A 97 2.91 -4.78 -3.82
CA SER A 97 2.50 -4.47 -5.20
C SER A 97 3.60 -4.75 -6.24
N ASN A 98 4.88 -4.65 -5.86
CA ASN A 98 6.05 -4.86 -6.72
C ASN A 98 6.06 -4.04 -8.03
N LEU A 99 5.32 -2.92 -8.07
CA LEU A 99 5.34 -1.99 -9.20
C LEU A 99 6.55 -1.05 -9.08
N GLY A 100 7.33 -0.95 -10.16
CA GLY A 100 8.47 -0.04 -10.22
C GLY A 100 8.06 1.42 -10.43
N PRO A 101 8.97 2.38 -10.18
CA PRO A 101 8.70 3.81 -10.36
C PRO A 101 8.38 4.20 -11.82
N GLU A 102 8.82 3.40 -12.80
CA GLU A 102 8.52 3.59 -14.23
C GLU A 102 7.17 3.00 -14.66
N SER A 103 6.39 2.43 -13.72
CA SER A 103 5.03 1.96 -13.98
C SER A 103 4.08 3.16 -14.10
N MET A 104 4.02 3.71 -15.31
CA MET A 104 3.28 4.93 -15.63
C MET A 104 2.08 4.72 -16.58
N VAL A 105 2.01 3.56 -17.25
CA VAL A 105 0.97 3.25 -18.25
C VAL A 105 0.14 2.06 -17.80
N ASP A 106 -1.17 2.21 -17.85
CA ASP A 106 -2.12 1.18 -17.44
C ASP A 106 -2.15 0.03 -18.45
N ALA A 107 -2.24 -1.19 -17.93
CA ALA A 107 -2.53 -2.38 -18.72
C ALA A 107 -4.04 -2.69 -18.64
N PRO A 108 -4.62 -3.42 -19.61
CA PRO A 108 -6.08 -3.63 -19.70
C PRO A 108 -6.77 -4.05 -18.39
N ASP A 109 -6.11 -4.91 -17.60
CA ASP A 109 -6.66 -5.42 -16.33
C ASP A 109 -5.85 -4.98 -15.10
N LYS A 110 -4.86 -4.10 -15.27
CA LYS A 110 -3.92 -3.72 -14.20
C LYS A 110 -3.52 -2.25 -14.30
N PRO A 111 -3.98 -1.39 -13.37
CA PRO A 111 -3.53 -0.01 -13.33
C PRO A 111 -2.03 0.05 -12.99
N SER A 112 -1.38 1.06 -13.55
CA SER A 112 -0.01 1.42 -13.26
C SER A 112 0.16 1.96 -11.85
N LEU A 113 1.39 2.02 -11.35
CA LEU A 113 1.69 2.64 -10.05
C LEU A 113 1.22 4.11 -10.06
N LEU A 114 1.47 4.82 -11.15
CA LEU A 114 1.08 6.21 -11.29
C LEU A 114 -0.44 6.37 -11.18
N THR A 115 -1.22 5.60 -11.93
CA THR A 115 -2.69 5.64 -11.84
C THR A 115 -3.17 5.26 -10.43
N LEU A 116 -2.64 4.19 -9.82
CA LEU A 116 -3.00 3.82 -8.44
C LEU A 116 -2.77 4.96 -7.44
N VAL A 117 -1.64 5.65 -7.53
CA VAL A 117 -1.34 6.80 -6.65
C VAL A 117 -2.29 7.95 -6.92
N CYS A 118 -2.55 8.27 -8.19
CA CYS A 118 -3.45 9.34 -8.58
C CYS A 118 -4.88 9.09 -8.10
N THR A 119 -5.40 7.87 -8.29
CA THR A 119 -6.78 7.52 -7.95
C THR A 119 -6.95 7.55 -6.44
N ARG A 120 -6.05 6.90 -5.70
CA ARG A 120 -6.09 6.92 -4.23
C ARG A 120 -5.96 8.34 -3.67
N SER A 121 -5.10 9.17 -4.26
CA SER A 121 -4.93 10.55 -3.79
C SER A 121 -6.19 11.38 -4.02
N HIS A 122 -6.80 11.23 -5.20
CA HIS A 122 -8.07 11.86 -5.53
C HIS A 122 -9.17 11.43 -4.55
N ASP A 123 -9.33 10.12 -4.33
CA ASP A 123 -10.40 9.57 -3.51
C ASP A 123 -10.23 9.89 -2.02
N VAL A 124 -9.00 9.78 -1.50
CA VAL A 124 -8.67 10.18 -0.11
C VAL A 124 -8.87 11.68 0.07
N GLY A 125 -8.48 12.50 -0.92
CA GLY A 125 -8.74 13.94 -0.91
C GLY A 125 -10.24 14.24 -0.83
N ALA A 126 -11.03 13.63 -1.72
CA ALA A 126 -12.47 13.79 -1.77
C ALA A 126 -13.16 13.34 -0.48
N ALA A 127 -12.79 12.18 0.08
CA ALA A 127 -13.37 11.64 1.30
C ALA A 127 -13.10 12.51 2.55
N ASN A 128 -11.95 13.20 2.58
CA ASN A 128 -11.52 14.01 3.72
C ASN A 128 -11.70 15.52 3.49
N GLY A 129 -12.21 15.93 2.34
CA GLY A 129 -12.43 17.35 1.99
C GLY A 129 -11.13 18.16 1.82
N VAL A 130 -10.06 17.53 1.35
CA VAL A 130 -8.77 18.18 1.04
C VAL A 130 -8.42 18.03 -0.44
N ASP A 131 -7.50 18.87 -0.92
CA ASP A 131 -7.00 18.74 -2.29
C ASP A 131 -6.16 17.47 -2.46
N GLY A 132 -6.67 16.54 -3.26
CA GLY A 132 -6.01 15.29 -3.63
C GLY A 132 -5.11 15.39 -4.86
N ALA A 133 -5.02 16.56 -5.51
CA ALA A 133 -4.26 16.74 -6.74
C ALA A 133 -2.75 16.49 -6.54
N ARG A 134 -2.10 15.96 -7.59
CA ARG A 134 -0.66 15.68 -7.62
C ARG A 134 -0.06 16.04 -8.98
N PRO A 135 1.26 16.33 -9.05
CA PRO A 135 1.86 16.90 -10.26
C PRO A 135 1.75 16.02 -11.51
N PHE A 136 1.59 14.71 -11.41
CA PHE A 136 1.54 13.81 -12.58
C PHE A 136 0.19 13.11 -12.72
N CYS A 137 -0.86 13.70 -12.15
CA CYS A 137 -2.21 13.15 -12.17
C CYS A 137 -3.15 14.05 -12.97
N THR A 138 -4.07 13.44 -13.70
CA THR A 138 -5.15 14.16 -14.37
C THR A 138 -6.21 14.60 -13.35
N GLY A 139 -7.11 15.49 -13.76
CA GLY A 139 -8.27 15.85 -12.93
C GLY A 139 -9.22 14.70 -12.64
N GLY A 140 -9.19 13.64 -13.47
CA GLY A 140 -9.96 12.41 -13.27
C GLY A 140 -9.29 11.38 -12.37
N GLY A 141 -8.12 11.69 -11.78
CA GLY A 141 -7.45 10.79 -10.84
C GLY A 141 -6.67 9.64 -11.49
N VAL A 142 -6.29 9.74 -12.76
CA VAL A 142 -5.40 8.77 -13.43
C VAL A 142 -4.04 9.40 -13.75
N GLY A 143 -3.06 8.60 -14.15
CA GLY A 143 -1.73 9.12 -14.51
C GLY A 143 -1.75 10.00 -15.76
N ALA A 144 -1.20 11.21 -15.69
CA ALA A 144 -1.10 12.14 -16.81
C ALA A 144 0.07 11.77 -17.73
N VAL A 145 -0.15 10.83 -18.66
CA VAL A 145 0.88 10.30 -19.55
C VAL A 145 0.43 10.33 -20.99
N LEU A 146 1.31 10.82 -21.87
CA LEU A 146 1.11 10.82 -23.30
C LEU A 146 1.95 9.75 -23.98
N SER A 147 1.40 9.09 -24.99
CA SER A 147 2.16 8.39 -26.03
C SER A 147 2.26 9.30 -27.26
N VAL A 148 3.47 9.83 -27.48
CA VAL A 148 3.78 10.74 -28.58
C VAL A 148 4.36 9.93 -29.74
N ILE A 149 3.65 9.85 -30.86
CA ILE A 149 4.05 9.09 -32.04
C ILE A 149 4.48 10.07 -33.12
N GLY A 150 5.66 9.86 -33.71
CA GLY A 150 6.21 10.74 -34.74
C GLY A 150 7.64 10.37 -35.15
N SER A 151 8.28 11.22 -35.93
CA SER A 151 9.68 10.99 -36.32
C SER A 151 10.62 11.24 -35.14
N ARG A 152 11.59 10.34 -34.97
CA ARG A 152 12.58 10.42 -33.89
C ARG A 152 13.93 10.94 -34.39
N ASP A 153 14.64 11.64 -33.52
CA ASP A 153 16.04 11.99 -33.72
C ASP A 153 16.98 10.83 -33.32
N ALA A 154 18.29 11.07 -33.37
CA ALA A 154 19.31 10.08 -33.00
C ALA A 154 19.30 9.70 -31.51
N SER A 155 18.69 10.50 -30.64
CA SER A 155 18.52 10.19 -29.21
C SER A 155 17.27 9.34 -28.93
N GLY A 156 16.43 9.13 -29.95
CA GLY A 156 15.14 8.46 -29.80
C GLY A 156 14.00 9.40 -29.42
N THR A 157 14.25 10.71 -29.28
CA THR A 157 13.24 11.72 -28.94
C THR A 157 12.39 12.05 -30.16
N VAL A 158 11.07 12.11 -30.00
CA VAL A 158 10.14 12.50 -31.05
C VAL A 158 10.25 14.01 -31.28
N THR A 159 10.58 14.42 -32.51
CA THR A 159 10.80 15.83 -32.89
C THR A 159 9.68 16.41 -33.75
N ARG A 160 8.88 15.54 -34.38
CA ARG A 160 7.71 15.95 -35.16
C ARG A 160 6.55 14.98 -34.86
N PRO A 161 5.76 15.27 -33.80
CA PRO A 161 4.60 14.47 -33.47
C PRO A 161 3.59 14.45 -34.62
N THR A 162 3.00 13.29 -34.87
CA THR A 162 1.91 13.07 -35.84
C THR A 162 0.64 12.58 -35.16
N ARG A 163 0.77 11.84 -34.04
CA ARG A 163 -0.33 11.45 -33.15
C ARG A 163 0.12 11.61 -31.70
N VAL A 164 -0.78 12.08 -30.84
CA VAL A 164 -0.55 12.17 -29.40
C VAL A 164 -1.76 11.59 -28.69
N ILE A 165 -1.52 10.57 -27.86
CA ILE A 165 -2.58 9.83 -27.17
C ILE A 165 -2.39 9.96 -25.66
N SER A 166 -3.45 10.30 -24.92
CA SER A 166 -3.50 10.20 -23.46
C SER A 166 -3.74 8.74 -23.09
N VAL A 167 -2.70 8.03 -22.66
CA VAL A 167 -2.71 6.55 -22.61
C VAL A 167 -3.48 5.95 -21.44
N ASN A 168 -3.70 6.72 -20.37
CA ASN A 168 -4.45 6.27 -19.18
C ASN A 168 -5.89 6.81 -19.14
N GLU A 169 -6.31 7.55 -20.17
CA GLU A 169 -7.66 8.12 -20.28
C GLU A 169 -8.41 7.45 -21.44
N PRO A 170 -9.20 6.39 -21.19
CA PRO A 170 -9.93 5.70 -22.25
C PRO A 170 -11.07 6.57 -22.78
N CYS A 171 -11.29 6.53 -24.10
CA CYS A 171 -12.34 7.31 -24.77
C CYS A 171 -13.77 6.96 -24.32
N GLU A 172 -13.96 5.80 -23.70
CA GLU A 172 -15.27 5.37 -23.18
C GLU A 172 -15.72 6.21 -21.98
N THR A 173 -14.77 6.64 -21.14
CA THR A 173 -15.04 7.41 -19.91
C THR A 173 -14.53 8.85 -19.99
N THR A 174 -13.70 9.16 -20.99
CA THR A 174 -13.06 10.47 -21.14
C THR A 174 -13.72 11.28 -22.27
N THR A 175 -14.40 12.36 -21.90
CA THR A 175 -14.98 13.29 -22.90
C THR A 175 -13.93 14.24 -23.46
N THR A 176 -13.06 14.77 -22.60
CA THR A 176 -11.96 15.67 -22.96
C THR A 176 -10.70 15.21 -22.23
N PRO A 177 -9.60 14.90 -22.93
CA PRO A 177 -8.32 14.57 -22.29
C PRO A 177 -7.82 15.70 -21.40
N PHE A 178 -6.92 15.38 -20.46
CA PHE A 178 -6.36 16.37 -19.54
C PHE A 178 -5.58 17.51 -20.21
N LEU A 179 -5.19 17.33 -21.48
CA LEU A 179 -4.47 18.31 -22.30
C LEU A 179 -5.10 18.34 -23.69
N ASP A 180 -5.41 19.52 -24.24
CA ASP A 180 -6.04 19.63 -25.56
C ASP A 180 -5.04 19.44 -26.72
N VAL A 181 -3.84 20.00 -26.59
CA VAL A 181 -2.81 20.05 -27.64
C VAL A 181 -1.43 19.86 -27.01
N TYR A 182 -0.61 19.02 -27.65
CA TYR A 182 0.80 18.83 -27.31
C TYR A 182 1.65 19.05 -28.57
N GLU A 183 2.59 20.00 -28.51
CA GLU A 183 3.50 20.33 -29.63
C GLU A 183 2.76 20.57 -30.98
N GLY A 184 1.59 21.21 -30.92
CA GLY A 184 0.78 21.52 -32.10
C GLY A 184 -0.10 20.38 -32.62
N VAL A 185 -0.09 19.21 -31.98
CA VAL A 185 -0.94 18.07 -32.30
C VAL A 185 -2.03 17.92 -31.25
N ARG A 186 -3.29 17.71 -31.69
CA ARG A 186 -4.41 17.45 -30.78
C ARG A 186 -4.20 16.12 -30.04
N VAL A 187 -4.35 16.16 -28.72
CA VAL A 187 -4.33 14.96 -27.89
C VAL A 187 -5.65 14.21 -28.04
N GLN A 188 -5.57 12.90 -28.19
CA GLN A 188 -6.72 12.01 -28.26
C GLN A 188 -6.74 11.11 -27.03
N CYS A 189 -7.92 10.70 -26.58
CA CYS A 189 -8.05 9.64 -25.58
C CYS A 189 -7.61 8.28 -26.14
N ALA A 190 -7.32 7.33 -25.26
CA ALA A 190 -6.95 5.96 -25.63
C ALA A 190 -8.17 5.17 -26.11
N VAL A 191 -8.07 4.51 -27.26
CA VAL A 191 -9.05 3.54 -27.73
C VAL A 191 -8.71 2.17 -27.12
N PRO A 192 -9.65 1.51 -26.41
CA PRO A 192 -9.39 0.20 -25.82
C PRO A 192 -8.91 -0.83 -26.84
N GLY A 193 -7.83 -1.54 -26.51
CA GLY A 193 -7.24 -2.59 -27.33
C GLY A 193 -6.26 -2.12 -28.43
N GLU A 194 -6.09 -0.81 -28.65
CA GLU A 194 -5.02 -0.29 -29.52
C GLU A 194 -3.68 -0.28 -28.76
N ASP A 195 -2.60 -0.66 -29.45
CA ASP A 195 -1.25 -0.64 -28.88
C ASP A 195 -0.56 0.70 -29.16
N TYR A 196 -0.27 1.44 -28.09
CA TYR A 196 0.42 2.73 -28.13
C TYR A 196 1.90 2.65 -27.74
N SER A 197 2.47 1.45 -27.60
CA SER A 197 3.85 1.22 -27.16
C SER A 197 4.92 1.76 -28.11
N MET A 198 4.58 1.99 -29.38
CA MET A 198 5.49 2.57 -30.37
C MET A 198 5.80 4.07 -30.12
N GLY A 199 4.97 4.76 -29.34
CA GLY A 199 5.17 6.18 -29.02
C GLY A 199 6.21 6.41 -27.94
N GLN A 200 6.72 7.63 -27.85
CA GLN A 200 7.50 8.08 -26.70
C GLN A 200 6.54 8.38 -25.56
N LEU A 201 6.74 7.71 -24.42
CA LEU A 201 5.99 8.01 -23.21
C LEU A 201 6.50 9.32 -22.60
N VAL A 202 5.59 10.27 -22.40
CA VAL A 202 5.88 11.58 -21.82
C VAL A 202 4.94 11.81 -20.64
N PRO A 203 5.43 11.67 -19.38
CA PRO A 203 4.66 12.05 -18.21
C PRO A 203 4.56 13.58 -18.16
N ILE A 204 3.33 14.09 -18.03
CA ILE A 204 3.06 15.53 -18.03
C ILE A 204 2.93 16.02 -16.59
N ARG A 205 3.80 16.97 -16.23
CA ARG A 205 3.73 17.64 -14.95
C ARG A 205 2.71 18.79 -14.98
N GLY A 206 1.58 18.60 -14.30
CA GLY A 206 0.57 19.62 -14.03
C GLY A 206 0.99 20.64 -12.95
N ALA A 207 0.06 21.55 -12.64
CA ALA A 207 0.29 22.69 -11.75
C ALA A 207 0.17 22.37 -10.24
N ALA A 208 -0.29 21.16 -9.90
CA ALA A 208 -0.44 20.74 -8.50
C ALA A 208 0.89 20.75 -7.74
N SER A 209 0.83 21.02 -6.44
CA SER A 209 2.00 20.99 -5.57
C SER A 209 2.56 19.57 -5.42
N ALA A 210 3.87 19.46 -5.24
CA ALA A 210 4.48 18.19 -4.80
C ALA A 210 4.15 17.88 -3.34
N ASP A 211 3.92 18.92 -2.53
CA ASP A 211 3.53 18.84 -1.13
C ASP A 211 2.01 18.72 -1.02
N SER A 212 1.49 17.53 -1.34
CA SER A 212 0.06 17.23 -1.25
C SER A 212 -0.39 17.13 0.21
N PRO A 213 -1.58 17.66 0.58
CA PRO A 213 -2.20 17.40 1.88
C PRO A 213 -2.46 15.92 2.16
N VAL A 214 -2.59 15.10 1.10
CA VAL A 214 -2.74 13.64 1.22
C VAL A 214 -1.36 13.00 1.44
N PRO A 215 -1.11 12.37 2.60
CA PRO A 215 0.19 11.78 2.92
C PRO A 215 0.58 10.62 2.00
N ALA A 216 1.88 10.33 1.91
CA ALA A 216 2.40 9.29 1.03
C ALA A 216 1.92 7.88 1.42
N ASP A 217 1.73 7.59 2.70
CA ASP A 217 1.28 6.29 3.19
C ASP A 217 -0.20 6.01 2.87
N ALA A 218 -1.01 7.05 2.64
CA ALA A 218 -2.40 6.93 2.20
C ALA A 218 -2.53 6.38 0.76
N VAL A 219 -1.52 6.63 -0.08
CA VAL A 219 -1.55 6.27 -1.51
C VAL A 219 -0.62 5.11 -1.87
N THR A 220 0.41 4.85 -1.04
CA THR A 220 1.39 3.78 -1.25
C THR A 220 1.05 2.53 -0.45
N ALA A 221 1.02 1.40 -1.14
CA ALA A 221 0.80 0.10 -0.50
C ALA A 221 2.00 -0.30 0.38
N SER A 222 1.73 -1.10 1.41
CA SER A 222 2.78 -1.61 2.31
C SER A 222 3.56 -2.79 1.69
N GLY A 223 4.74 -3.06 2.24
CA GLY A 223 5.60 -4.16 1.77
C GLY A 223 5.09 -5.55 2.18
N SER A 224 4.36 -5.66 3.29
CA SER A 224 3.73 -6.93 3.71
C SER A 224 2.33 -7.13 3.14
N GLY A 225 1.65 -6.02 2.79
CA GLY A 225 0.21 -6.01 2.51
C GLY A 225 -0.67 -6.15 3.76
N LEU A 226 -0.07 -6.24 4.95
CA LEU A 226 -0.77 -6.46 6.23
C LEU A 226 -0.40 -5.42 7.29
N ASP A 227 0.10 -4.25 6.86
CA ASP A 227 0.54 -3.18 7.76
C ASP A 227 -0.61 -2.69 8.67
N PRO A 228 -0.49 -2.85 10.00
CA PRO A 228 -1.50 -2.37 10.94
C PRO A 228 -1.39 -0.86 11.22
N HIS A 229 -0.37 -0.20 10.67
CA HIS A 229 -0.06 1.19 10.99
C HIS A 229 -0.29 2.17 9.83
N ILE A 230 -0.65 3.39 10.21
CA ILE A 230 -0.64 4.58 9.35
C ILE A 230 0.21 5.69 9.98
N SER A 231 0.63 6.67 9.19
CA SER A 231 1.32 7.84 9.70
C SER A 231 0.38 8.69 10.56
N PRO A 232 0.90 9.44 11.57
CA PRO A 232 0.10 10.40 12.31
C PRO A 232 -0.53 11.48 11.42
N ALA A 233 0.12 11.83 10.31
CA ALA A 233 -0.43 12.77 9.34
C ALA A 233 -1.67 12.20 8.64
N TYR A 234 -1.63 10.91 8.26
CA TYR A 234 -2.78 10.27 7.63
C TYR A 234 -3.92 10.03 8.62
N ALA A 235 -3.61 9.66 9.87
CA ALA A 235 -4.61 9.60 10.93
C ALA A 235 -5.25 10.98 11.16
N ALA A 236 -4.45 12.04 11.28
CA ALA A 236 -4.95 13.40 11.49
C ALA A 236 -5.89 13.87 10.37
N LEU A 237 -5.62 13.49 9.12
CA LEU A 237 -6.46 13.81 7.97
C LEU A 237 -7.89 13.25 8.11
N GLN A 238 -8.03 12.07 8.74
CA GLN A 238 -9.30 11.34 8.84
C GLN A 238 -10.14 11.72 10.06
N VAL A 239 -9.54 12.37 11.07
CA VAL A 239 -10.17 12.69 12.36
C VAL A 239 -11.53 13.37 12.19
N GLU A 240 -11.61 14.42 11.38
CA GLU A 240 -12.82 15.24 11.25
C GLU A 240 -13.94 14.46 10.55
N GLY A 241 -13.60 13.62 9.56
CA GLY A 241 -14.55 12.75 8.86
C GLY A 241 -15.13 11.69 9.79
N VAL A 242 -14.26 10.97 10.50
CA VAL A 242 -14.65 9.90 11.44
C VAL A 242 -15.46 10.46 12.61
N ALA A 243 -15.04 11.60 13.19
CA ALA A 243 -15.75 12.25 14.27
C ALA A 243 -17.18 12.64 13.86
N ARG A 244 -17.33 13.22 12.66
CA ARG A 244 -18.63 13.58 12.09
C ARG A 244 -19.51 12.36 11.86
N ALA A 245 -18.96 11.28 11.30
CA ALA A 245 -19.71 10.06 11.02
C ALA A 245 -20.19 9.36 12.30
N ARG A 246 -19.39 9.43 13.39
CA ARG A 246 -19.74 8.87 14.71
C ARG A 246 -20.53 9.81 15.61
N GLY A 247 -20.65 11.10 15.26
CA GLY A 247 -21.31 12.10 16.10
C GLY A 247 -20.56 12.41 17.42
N VAL A 248 -19.23 12.29 17.42
CA VAL A 248 -18.37 12.54 18.60
C VAL A 248 -17.50 13.79 18.41
N ASP A 249 -16.97 14.34 19.50
CA ASP A 249 -16.05 15.49 19.46
C ASP A 249 -14.72 15.11 18.76
N PRO A 250 -14.28 15.84 17.72
CA PRO A 250 -12.97 15.63 17.10
C PRO A 250 -11.79 15.68 18.09
N ALA A 251 -11.89 16.43 19.18
CA ALA A 251 -10.85 16.48 20.23
C ALA A 251 -10.69 15.13 20.95
N LEU A 252 -11.79 14.41 21.17
CA LEU A 252 -11.76 13.07 21.75
C LEU A 252 -11.09 12.09 20.78
N VAL A 253 -11.44 12.15 19.50
CA VAL A 253 -10.83 11.31 18.45
C VAL A 253 -9.32 11.55 18.37
N ARG A 254 -8.86 12.81 18.40
CA ARG A 254 -7.42 13.14 18.46
C ARG A 254 -6.73 12.55 19.68
N THR A 255 -7.40 12.54 20.82
CA THR A 255 -6.87 11.95 22.06
C THR A 255 -6.69 10.44 21.92
N ILE A 256 -7.68 9.74 21.33
CA ILE A 256 -7.59 8.31 21.05
C ILE A 256 -6.44 8.02 20.06
N VAL A 257 -6.36 8.78 18.96
CA VAL A 257 -5.25 8.65 18.00
C VAL A 257 -3.91 8.79 18.71
N ALA A 258 -3.74 9.80 19.57
CA ALA A 258 -2.50 10.02 20.32
C ALA A 258 -2.18 8.87 21.29
N GLN A 259 -3.18 8.29 21.96
CA GLN A 259 -3.00 7.14 22.86
C GLN A 259 -2.57 5.87 22.13
N HIS A 260 -2.98 5.73 20.87
CA HIS A 260 -2.62 4.62 19.98
C HIS A 260 -1.50 4.97 18.98
N THR A 261 -0.80 6.08 19.21
CA THR A 261 0.40 6.45 18.45
C THR A 261 1.64 5.89 19.14
N GLU A 262 2.34 5.01 18.45
CA GLU A 262 3.65 4.51 18.89
C GLU A 262 4.75 5.49 18.47
N GLY A 263 5.70 5.71 19.37
CA GLY A 263 6.88 6.52 19.12
C GLY A 263 7.97 5.76 18.36
N ARG A 264 9.08 6.44 18.08
CA ARG A 264 10.27 5.80 17.48
C ARG A 264 10.86 4.77 18.45
N ALA A 265 11.23 3.60 17.94
CA ALA A 265 11.95 2.61 18.71
C ALA A 265 13.29 3.19 19.19
N LEU A 266 13.57 3.06 20.49
CA LEU A 266 14.74 3.66 21.15
C LEU A 266 14.86 5.19 20.96
N GLY A 267 13.79 5.87 20.54
CA GLY A 267 13.77 7.32 20.28
C GLY A 267 14.32 7.77 18.92
N PHE A 268 14.90 6.88 18.11
CA PHE A 268 15.50 7.26 16.81
C PHE A 268 15.29 6.27 15.67
N MET A 269 14.92 5.02 15.95
CA MET A 269 14.68 4.02 14.91
C MET A 269 13.22 4.00 14.47
N GLY A 270 12.99 3.94 13.15
CA GLY A 270 11.64 3.93 12.58
C GLY A 270 10.95 5.29 12.67
N GLU A 271 9.66 5.33 12.39
CA GLU A 271 8.83 6.53 12.38
C GLU A 271 7.66 6.38 13.36
N PRO A 272 7.12 7.49 13.90
CA PRO A 272 5.89 7.42 14.68
C PRO A 272 4.75 6.86 13.83
N ALA A 273 3.93 5.98 14.41
CA ALA A 273 2.90 5.27 13.67
C ALA A 273 1.65 5.06 14.54
N VAL A 274 0.47 5.06 13.92
CA VAL A 274 -0.82 4.91 14.60
C VAL A 274 -1.38 3.53 14.29
N ASN A 275 -1.71 2.76 15.33
CA ASN A 275 -2.33 1.43 15.17
C ASN A 275 -3.82 1.57 14.82
N VAL A 276 -4.19 1.20 13.59
CA VAL A 276 -5.55 1.46 13.06
C VAL A 276 -6.60 0.60 13.78
N LEU A 277 -6.33 -0.69 13.99
CA LEU A 277 -7.24 -1.58 14.71
C LEU A 277 -7.47 -1.09 16.14
N GLY A 278 -6.40 -0.70 16.84
CA GLY A 278 -6.48 -0.16 18.20
C GLY A 278 -7.36 1.09 18.28
N VAL A 279 -7.16 2.06 17.38
CA VAL A 279 -7.99 3.27 17.33
C VAL A 279 -9.45 2.94 17.06
N ASN A 280 -9.73 2.07 16.08
CA ASN A 280 -11.09 1.71 15.70
C ASN A 280 -11.84 1.01 16.84
N LEU A 281 -11.19 0.08 17.55
CA LEU A 281 -11.77 -0.58 18.71
C LEU A 281 -12.02 0.38 19.88
N ALA A 282 -11.10 1.31 20.14
CA ALA A 282 -11.29 2.34 21.17
C ALA A 282 -12.48 3.25 20.84
N LEU A 283 -12.72 3.55 19.56
CA LEU A 283 -13.89 4.32 19.13
C LEU A 283 -15.19 3.53 19.24
N ASP A 284 -15.17 2.22 19.03
CA ASP A 284 -16.37 1.38 19.17
C ASP A 284 -16.83 1.30 20.63
N GLN A 285 -15.89 1.24 21.58
CA GLN A 285 -16.18 1.23 23.02
C GLN A 285 -16.81 2.55 23.52
N LEU A 286 -16.75 3.64 22.76
CA LEU A 286 -17.44 4.89 23.09
C LEU A 286 -18.91 4.91 22.69
N GLY A 287 -19.29 4.05 21.75
CA GLY A 287 -20.66 3.96 21.21
C GLY A 287 -21.54 2.92 21.92
N GLU A 288 -20.96 2.12 22.82
CA GLU A 288 -21.65 1.22 23.75
C GLU A 288 -22.07 1.95 25.04
#